data_AF-A0AAN7CM53-F1
#
_entry.id   AF-A0AAN7CM53-F1
#
_cell.length_a   1.000
_cell.length_b   1.000
_cell.length_c   1.000
_cell.angle_alpha   90.00
_cell.angle_beta   90.00
_cell.angle_gamma   90.00
#
_symmetry.space_group_name_H-M   'P 1'
#
loop_
_entity.id
_entity.type
_entity.pdbx_description
1 polymer ?
#
loop_
_entity_poly.entity_id
_entity_poly.type
_entity_poly.pdbx_seq_one_letter_code
_entity_poly.pdbx_strand_id
1 'polypeptide(L)'
;MSARPNQRNIKWVEGLRGITSVLVIATHIARALDYPLFFPADSKDGTPRLLQLPYLRIPWQGRIGVPIFAFLTGFVCAYKPVKLAYQQNNAAAALKSVARSAFRRPPRLVLPALIATFISFVMSVMGGYRSANHCDAHWVRFDAPDELPFTENVKRLFSTSFTTWTSTENLYDRHQWAMRPLLIGAFQVYVVLAATIGMRFMYRMLVHVLLILYWLLNHNHLSETFGAMLALGHLIAELSQHRPTQQLLTKHQRLCSYVIAPMIFLIGGYVGSYPAEHEDWAPWSARLYRFLANPVDGHRTGSLIVPNGTDMLRRTSSFFIMCTAVSLFLSPPFQKILSHRLLIWFGHHSFAVYLVHGTILRTVGIWIVYGISGEPFVPGGKNEDGSDRQPIYVKPKSRTHKMVAIVVFTSLTYMAAWAWMKWVDTACARATQWLEEKVFDDEDKEGNSGLAEKGYANGHVNGGVPPPRTHDGERSQPPP
;
A
#
# COMPACT_ATOMS: atom_id res chain seq x y z
N MET A 1 -38.59 -17.03 2.79
CA MET A 1 -37.48 -16.49 1.97
C MET A 1 -36.28 -16.24 2.87
N SER A 2 -35.35 -17.20 2.97
CA SER A 2 -34.14 -17.02 3.78
C SER A 2 -33.21 -16.04 3.06
N ALA A 3 -32.96 -14.90 3.68
CA ALA A 3 -31.93 -13.98 3.22
C ALA A 3 -30.59 -14.73 3.18
N ARG A 4 -30.01 -14.89 2.00
CA ARG A 4 -28.63 -15.40 1.85
C ARG A 4 -27.75 -14.54 2.75
N PRO A 5 -26.95 -15.13 3.67
CA PRO A 5 -26.09 -14.34 4.54
C PRO A 5 -25.16 -13.51 3.65
N ASN A 6 -25.21 -12.20 3.81
CA ASN A 6 -24.40 -11.19 3.13
C ASN A 6 -22.96 -11.72 2.96
N GLN A 7 -22.61 -12.17 1.75
CA GLN A 7 -21.20 -12.29 1.36
C GLN A 7 -20.63 -10.89 1.51
N ARG A 8 -19.88 -10.65 2.59
CA ARG A 8 -19.18 -9.40 2.81
C ARG A 8 -18.42 -9.07 1.53
N ASN A 9 -18.87 -8.02 0.88
CA ASN A 9 -18.45 -7.65 -0.46
C ASN A 9 -16.96 -7.32 -0.38
N ILE A 10 -16.10 -8.13 -1.01
CA ILE A 10 -14.63 -7.93 -1.03
C ILE A 10 -14.27 -6.56 -1.63
N LYS A 11 -15.23 -5.84 -2.23
CA LYS A 11 -15.11 -4.44 -2.67
C LYS A 11 -14.45 -3.50 -1.66
N TRP A 12 -14.62 -3.70 -0.36
CA TRP A 12 -13.95 -2.85 0.64
C TRP A 12 -12.41 -2.96 0.58
N VAL A 13 -11.88 -4.11 0.15
CA VAL A 13 -10.44 -4.34 -0.05
C VAL A 13 -9.91 -3.41 -1.15
N GLU A 14 -10.64 -3.29 -2.26
CA GLU A 14 -10.31 -2.33 -3.31
C GLU A 14 -10.46 -0.89 -2.85
N GLY A 15 -11.51 -0.61 -2.10
CA GLY A 15 -11.68 0.68 -1.45
C GLY A 15 -10.49 1.07 -0.57
N LEU A 16 -9.98 0.11 0.22
CA LEU A 16 -8.85 0.31 1.11
C LEU A 16 -7.54 0.51 0.33
N ARG A 17 -7.35 -0.18 -0.81
CA ARG A 17 -6.24 0.10 -1.73
C ARG A 17 -6.34 1.51 -2.32
N GLY A 18 -7.56 1.94 -2.65
CA GLY A 18 -7.80 3.23 -3.26
C GLY A 18 -7.55 4.41 -2.33
N ILE A 19 -8.04 4.34 -1.08
CA ILE A 19 -7.67 5.36 -0.10
C ILE A 19 -6.15 5.36 0.12
N THR A 20 -5.51 4.18 0.16
CA THR A 20 -4.06 4.09 0.31
C THR A 20 -3.29 4.76 -0.83
N SER A 21 -3.71 4.62 -2.09
CA SER A 21 -3.04 5.29 -3.21
C SER A 21 -3.12 6.81 -3.11
N VAL A 22 -4.26 7.34 -2.67
CA VAL A 22 -4.43 8.79 -2.41
C VAL A 22 -3.50 9.25 -1.28
N LEU A 23 -3.40 8.49 -0.19
CA LEU A 23 -2.53 8.82 0.95
C LEU A 23 -1.04 8.83 0.58
N VAL A 24 -0.63 7.93 -0.32
CA VAL A 24 0.74 7.91 -0.88
C VAL A 24 1.00 9.22 -1.65
N ILE A 25 0.11 9.59 -2.59
CA ILE A 25 0.22 10.85 -3.33
C ILE A 25 0.30 12.05 -2.38
N ALA A 26 -0.62 12.14 -1.41
CA ALA A 26 -0.67 13.24 -0.44
C ALA A 26 0.62 13.35 0.38
N THR A 27 1.19 12.21 0.80
CA THR A 27 2.47 12.16 1.51
C THR A 27 3.61 12.71 0.67
N HIS A 28 3.73 12.26 -0.58
CA HIS A 28 4.86 12.65 -1.44
C HIS A 28 4.77 14.13 -1.82
N ILE A 29 3.56 14.66 -2.02
CA ILE A 29 3.31 16.10 -2.15
C ILE A 29 3.76 16.85 -0.90
N ALA A 30 3.37 16.39 0.29
CA ALA A 30 3.75 17.04 1.55
C ALA A 30 5.27 17.02 1.74
N ARG A 31 5.94 15.89 1.49
CA ARG A 31 7.41 15.80 1.56
C ARG A 31 8.13 16.71 0.59
N ALA A 32 7.60 16.84 -0.63
CA ALA A 32 8.23 17.66 -1.66
C ALA A 32 7.99 19.16 -1.46
N LEU A 33 6.80 19.56 -0.99
CA LEU A 33 6.36 20.96 -1.08
C LEU A 33 6.14 21.65 0.28
N ASP A 34 5.89 20.89 1.36
CA ASP A 34 5.57 21.39 2.71
C ASP A 34 5.99 20.37 3.81
N TYR A 35 7.30 20.17 3.96
CA TYR A 35 7.89 19.24 4.94
C TYR A 35 7.47 19.50 6.40
N PRO A 36 7.29 20.75 6.87
CA PRO A 36 6.86 21.00 8.26
C PRO A 36 5.51 20.38 8.65
N LEU A 37 4.68 19.93 7.69
CA LEU A 37 3.47 19.14 8.00
C LEU A 37 3.76 17.82 8.73
N PHE A 38 5.00 17.34 8.71
CA PHE A 38 5.44 16.15 9.44
C PHE A 38 5.71 16.42 10.93
N PHE A 39 5.76 17.68 11.34
CA PHE A 39 5.94 18.11 12.72
C PHE A 39 4.58 18.36 13.39
N PRO A 40 4.50 18.38 14.72
CA PRO A 40 3.23 18.66 15.41
C PRO A 40 2.90 20.16 15.46
N ALA A 41 3.85 21.03 15.17
CA ALA A 41 3.71 22.47 14.92
C ALA A 41 4.87 22.95 14.03
N ASP A 42 4.81 24.18 13.49
CA ASP A 42 5.92 24.75 12.70
C ASP A 42 7.07 25.30 13.58
N SER A 43 6.83 25.49 14.89
CA SER A 43 7.84 25.91 15.87
C SER A 43 7.45 25.42 17.28
N LYS A 44 8.41 25.40 18.22
CA LYS A 44 8.25 24.81 19.57
C LYS A 44 7.09 25.38 20.39
N ASP A 45 6.86 26.68 20.30
CA ASP A 45 5.79 27.39 21.02
C ASP A 45 4.71 27.92 20.07
N GLY A 46 4.75 27.51 18.80
CA GLY A 46 3.81 27.93 17.78
C GLY A 46 2.48 27.19 17.86
N THR A 47 1.40 27.84 17.44
CA THR A 47 0.09 27.17 17.29
C THR A 47 0.14 26.18 16.12
N PRO A 48 -0.22 24.89 16.31
CA PRO A 48 -0.30 23.93 15.23
C PRO A 48 -1.25 24.39 14.12
N ARG A 49 -0.85 24.19 12.87
CA ARG A 49 -1.76 24.35 11.72
C ARG A 49 -2.88 23.29 11.81
N LEU A 50 -4.01 23.55 11.16
CA LEU A 50 -5.14 22.61 11.09
C LEU A 50 -4.69 21.20 10.64
N LEU A 51 -3.78 21.15 9.67
CA LEU A 51 -3.21 19.92 9.10
C LEU A 51 -2.09 19.30 9.97
N GLN A 52 -1.71 19.91 11.08
CA GLN A 52 -0.75 19.32 12.03
C GLN A 52 -1.44 18.68 13.25
N LEU A 53 -2.75 18.91 13.40
CA LEU A 53 -3.55 18.39 14.51
C LEU A 53 -3.72 16.86 14.45
N PRO A 54 -3.95 16.20 15.60
CA PRO A 54 -4.28 14.78 15.66
C PRO A 54 -5.44 14.42 14.74
N TYR A 55 -5.42 13.19 14.21
CA TYR A 55 -6.33 12.65 13.21
C TYR A 55 -6.23 13.32 11.83
N LEU A 56 -6.25 14.64 11.79
CA LEU A 56 -6.16 15.42 10.57
C LEU A 56 -4.82 15.21 9.89
N ARG A 57 -3.71 15.06 10.65
CA ARG A 57 -2.36 14.82 10.10
C ARG A 57 -2.10 13.46 9.47
N ILE A 58 -2.98 12.48 9.73
CA ILE A 58 -2.80 11.09 9.29
C ILE A 58 -2.59 10.97 7.75
N PRO A 59 -3.26 11.75 6.88
CA PRO A 59 -3.16 11.57 5.44
C PRO A 59 -1.79 11.84 4.80
N TRP A 60 -0.98 12.74 5.36
CA TRP A 60 0.33 13.13 4.79
C TRP A 60 1.53 12.59 5.57
N GLN A 61 1.34 11.90 6.69
CA GLN A 61 2.46 11.43 7.52
C GLN A 61 3.40 10.38 6.88
N GLY A 62 2.98 9.76 5.78
CA GLY A 62 3.82 8.87 4.96
C GLY A 62 4.18 7.49 5.47
N ARG A 63 3.63 7.05 6.60
CA ARG A 63 4.03 5.78 7.23
C ARG A 63 2.94 4.71 7.26
N ILE A 64 1.71 5.04 6.84
CA ILE A 64 0.55 4.16 6.94
C ILE A 64 0.24 3.37 5.67
N GLY A 65 0.67 3.87 4.49
CA GLY A 65 0.28 3.24 3.23
C GLY A 65 0.91 1.85 3.02
N VAL A 66 2.20 1.72 3.31
CA VAL A 66 2.93 0.44 3.18
C VAL A 66 2.38 -0.64 4.13
N PRO A 67 2.15 -0.37 5.44
CA PRO A 67 1.49 -1.35 6.31
C PRO A 67 0.08 -1.77 5.84
N ILE A 68 -0.71 -0.87 5.24
CA ILE A 68 -2.01 -1.24 4.66
C ILE A 68 -1.83 -2.24 3.51
N PHE A 69 -0.87 -2.02 2.59
CA PHE A 69 -0.58 -2.98 1.52
C PHE A 69 -0.06 -4.32 2.04
N ALA A 70 0.70 -4.32 3.13
CA ALA A 70 1.14 -5.55 3.79
C ALA A 70 -0.06 -6.31 4.40
N PHE A 71 -0.95 -5.62 5.11
CA PHE A 71 -2.19 -6.19 5.63
C PHE A 71 -3.06 -6.79 4.51
N LEU A 72 -3.29 -6.02 3.45
CA LEU A 72 -4.05 -6.44 2.29
C LEU A 72 -3.41 -7.65 1.58
N THR A 73 -2.08 -7.70 1.51
CA THR A 73 -1.37 -8.87 0.99
C THR A 73 -1.69 -10.11 1.81
N GLY A 74 -1.61 -10.02 3.14
CA GLY A 74 -1.97 -11.12 4.03
C GLY A 74 -3.41 -11.59 3.84
N PHE A 75 -4.33 -10.62 3.78
CA PHE A 75 -5.76 -10.90 3.60
C PHE A 75 -6.07 -11.56 2.26
N VAL A 76 -5.63 -10.96 1.15
CA VAL A 76 -5.97 -11.42 -0.21
C VAL A 76 -5.32 -12.77 -0.54
N CYS A 77 -4.08 -13.01 -0.08
CA CYS A 77 -3.41 -14.31 -0.28
C CYS A 77 -4.14 -15.45 0.42
N ALA A 78 -4.62 -15.21 1.64
CA ALA A 78 -5.27 -16.23 2.45
C ALA A 78 -6.74 -16.43 2.09
N TYR A 79 -7.44 -15.39 1.65
CA TYR A 79 -8.90 -15.41 1.50
C TYR A 79 -9.41 -16.56 0.60
N LYS A 80 -8.85 -16.72 -0.60
CA LYS A 80 -9.30 -17.75 -1.55
C LYS A 80 -8.89 -19.18 -1.10
N PRO A 81 -7.63 -19.47 -0.72
CA PRO A 81 -7.25 -20.78 -0.20
C PRO A 81 -8.05 -21.21 1.03
N VAL A 82 -8.24 -20.31 2.01
CA VAL A 82 -9.05 -20.57 3.21
C VAL A 82 -10.51 -20.88 2.84
N LYS A 83 -11.07 -20.15 1.88
CA LYS A 83 -12.43 -20.41 1.38
C LYS A 83 -12.54 -21.81 0.74
N LEU A 84 -11.58 -22.20 -0.10
CA LEU A 84 -11.53 -23.51 -0.75
C LEU A 84 -11.39 -24.64 0.29
N ALA A 85 -10.46 -24.48 1.23
CA ALA A 85 -10.17 -25.48 2.25
C ALA A 85 -11.37 -25.72 3.17
N TYR A 86 -12.02 -24.65 3.67
CA TYR A 86 -12.97 -24.78 4.77
C TYR A 86 -14.44 -24.62 4.39
N GLN A 87 -14.77 -23.84 3.35
CA GLN A 87 -16.16 -23.74 2.90
C GLN A 87 -16.52 -24.80 1.87
N GLN A 88 -15.55 -25.22 1.06
CA GLN A 88 -15.74 -26.23 0.01
C GLN A 88 -15.13 -27.58 0.41
N ASN A 89 -14.58 -27.69 1.62
CA ASN A 89 -13.95 -28.89 2.15
C ASN A 89 -12.91 -29.51 1.21
N ASN A 90 -12.17 -28.66 0.46
CA ASN A 90 -11.27 -29.10 -0.59
C ASN A 90 -9.85 -28.56 -0.35
N ALA A 91 -9.11 -29.25 0.52
CA ALA A 91 -7.74 -28.91 0.88
C ALA A 91 -6.77 -29.04 -0.32
N ALA A 92 -6.98 -30.03 -1.20
CA ALA A 92 -6.14 -30.23 -2.39
C ALA A 92 -6.27 -29.04 -3.36
N ALA A 93 -7.50 -28.59 -3.64
CA ALA A 93 -7.74 -27.42 -4.48
C ALA A 93 -7.18 -26.13 -3.85
N ALA A 94 -7.21 -26.02 -2.53
CA ALA A 94 -6.62 -24.89 -1.83
C ALA A 94 -5.09 -24.85 -1.98
N LEU A 95 -4.38 -25.97 -1.79
CA LEU A 95 -2.93 -26.06 -2.01
C LEU A 95 -2.55 -25.78 -3.47
N LYS A 96 -3.32 -26.32 -4.42
CA LYS A 96 -3.15 -26.01 -5.86
C LYS A 96 -3.34 -24.52 -6.15
N SER A 97 -4.32 -23.88 -5.52
CA SER A 97 -4.52 -22.43 -5.63
C SER A 97 -3.36 -21.63 -5.01
N VAL A 98 -2.75 -22.13 -3.93
CA VAL A 98 -1.55 -21.51 -3.34
C VAL A 98 -0.37 -21.62 -4.31
N ALA A 99 -0.11 -22.79 -4.88
CA ALA A 99 0.98 -23.00 -5.84
C ALA A 99 0.89 -22.06 -7.06
N ARG A 100 -0.29 -21.96 -7.69
CA ARG A 100 -0.51 -21.02 -8.81
C ARG A 100 -0.38 -19.56 -8.39
N SER A 101 -0.84 -19.20 -7.20
CA SER A 101 -0.71 -17.83 -6.69
C SER A 101 0.74 -17.48 -6.35
N ALA A 102 1.53 -18.46 -5.90
CA ALA A 102 2.97 -18.32 -5.66
C ALA A 102 3.75 -18.12 -6.97
N PHE A 103 3.41 -18.88 -8.02
CA PHE A 103 4.07 -18.77 -9.32
C PHE A 103 3.80 -17.43 -10.03
N ARG A 104 2.53 -16.99 -10.06
CA ARG A 104 2.13 -15.77 -10.82
C ARG A 104 2.60 -14.47 -10.20
N ARG A 105 2.91 -14.46 -8.90
CA ARG A 105 3.12 -13.24 -8.14
C ARG A 105 4.47 -12.55 -8.43
N PRO A 106 5.62 -13.24 -8.50
CA PRO A 106 6.87 -12.61 -8.87
C PRO A 106 6.82 -11.94 -10.24
N PRO A 107 6.39 -12.60 -11.34
CA PRO A 107 6.34 -11.95 -12.66
C PRO A 107 5.46 -10.70 -12.70
N ARG A 108 4.28 -10.73 -12.05
CA ARG A 108 3.35 -9.59 -11.99
C ARG A 108 3.89 -8.39 -11.20
N LEU A 109 4.80 -8.61 -10.25
CA LEU A 109 5.42 -7.52 -9.50
C LEU A 109 6.73 -7.06 -10.15
N VAL A 110 7.55 -7.99 -10.65
CA VAL A 110 8.88 -7.73 -11.22
C VAL A 110 8.78 -7.05 -12.57
N LEU A 111 7.96 -7.55 -13.51
CA LEU A 111 7.92 -7.02 -14.88
C LEU A 111 7.49 -5.54 -14.92
N PRO A 112 6.39 -5.12 -14.26
CA PRO A 112 6.02 -3.70 -14.26
C PRO A 112 7.05 -2.81 -13.54
N ALA A 113 7.67 -3.30 -12.46
CA ALA A 113 8.70 -2.56 -11.74
C ALA A 113 9.98 -2.32 -12.57
N LEU A 114 10.39 -3.31 -13.36
CA LEU A 114 11.51 -3.18 -14.31
C LEU A 114 11.19 -2.16 -15.40
N ILE A 115 9.97 -2.17 -15.94
CA ILE A 115 9.53 -1.17 -16.94
C ILE A 115 9.55 0.24 -16.32
N ALA A 116 9.06 0.41 -15.09
CA ALA A 116 9.08 1.70 -14.41
C ALA A 116 10.51 2.20 -14.16
N THR A 117 11.41 1.30 -13.76
CA THR A 117 12.85 1.58 -13.59
C THR A 117 13.49 1.98 -14.92
N PHE A 118 13.16 1.29 -16.01
CA PHE A 118 13.64 1.61 -17.35
C PHE A 118 13.16 2.99 -17.84
N ILE A 119 11.90 3.35 -17.58
CA ILE A 119 11.37 4.69 -17.89
C ILE A 119 12.12 5.76 -17.09
N SER A 120 12.35 5.52 -15.79
CA SER A 120 13.15 6.45 -14.96
C SER A 120 14.58 6.57 -15.47
N PHE A 121 15.21 5.48 -15.92
CA PHE A 121 16.52 5.51 -16.58
C PHE A 121 16.51 6.40 -17.84
N VAL A 122 15.52 6.26 -18.72
CA VAL A 122 15.39 7.10 -19.93
C VAL A 122 15.25 8.58 -19.54
N MET A 123 14.44 8.91 -18.52
CA MET A 123 14.33 10.27 -17.99
C MET A 123 15.65 10.80 -17.43
N SER A 124 16.45 9.94 -16.78
CA SER A 124 17.76 10.29 -16.25
C SER A 124 18.75 10.63 -17.36
N VAL A 125 18.79 9.83 -18.44
CA VAL A 125 19.68 10.07 -19.59
C VAL A 125 19.31 11.37 -20.32
N MET A 126 18.02 11.73 -20.36
CA MET A 126 17.57 12.99 -20.95
C MET A 126 17.75 14.21 -20.03
N GLY A 127 18.33 14.04 -18.84
CA GLY A 127 18.52 15.13 -17.86
C GLY A 127 17.22 15.60 -17.19
N GLY A 128 16.16 14.78 -17.20
CA GLY A 128 14.85 15.16 -16.68
C GLY A 128 14.82 15.44 -15.17
N TYR A 129 15.81 14.94 -14.42
CA TYR A 129 15.94 15.12 -12.97
C TYR A 129 16.80 16.31 -12.56
N ARG A 130 17.36 17.08 -13.49
CA ARG A 130 18.25 18.23 -13.19
C ARG A 130 17.63 19.23 -12.21
N SER A 131 16.37 19.59 -12.46
CA SER A 131 15.62 20.48 -11.56
C SER A 131 15.35 19.88 -10.18
N ALA A 132 15.16 18.56 -10.10
CA ALA A 132 15.01 17.86 -8.82
C ALA A 132 16.33 17.81 -8.05
N ASN A 133 17.46 17.60 -8.73
CA ASN A 133 18.80 17.57 -8.13
C ASN A 133 19.25 18.94 -7.59
N HIS A 134 18.72 20.03 -8.14
CA HIS A 134 19.12 21.39 -7.78
C HIS A 134 18.13 22.15 -6.87
N CYS A 135 17.00 21.55 -6.49
CA CYS A 135 15.99 22.22 -5.69
C CYS A 135 16.35 22.32 -4.20
N ASP A 136 15.75 23.28 -3.49
CA ASP A 136 15.96 23.48 -2.05
C ASP A 136 15.42 22.31 -1.18
N ALA A 137 14.45 21.55 -1.70
CA ALA A 137 13.86 20.41 -1.00
C ALA A 137 14.82 19.20 -0.94
N HIS A 138 15.40 18.95 0.24
CA HIS A 138 16.35 17.84 0.46
C HIS A 138 15.77 16.47 0.06
N TRP A 139 14.52 16.19 0.42
CA TRP A 139 13.91 14.88 0.10
C TRP A 139 13.80 14.63 -1.40
N VAL A 140 13.47 15.66 -2.18
CA VAL A 140 13.37 15.57 -3.64
C VAL A 140 14.75 15.30 -4.26
N ARG A 141 15.79 15.97 -3.75
CA ARG A 141 17.19 15.74 -4.17
C ARG A 141 17.68 14.34 -3.83
N PHE A 142 17.49 13.90 -2.60
CA PHE A 142 17.91 12.57 -2.14
C PHE A 142 17.26 11.43 -2.94
N ASP A 143 16.03 11.64 -3.39
CA ASP A 143 15.22 10.67 -4.11
C ASP A 143 15.42 10.71 -5.63
N ALA A 144 16.07 11.75 -6.16
CA ALA A 144 16.35 11.90 -7.57
C ALA A 144 17.65 11.18 -7.98
N PRO A 145 17.70 10.55 -9.17
CA PRO A 145 18.93 9.95 -9.68
C PRO A 145 19.98 11.01 -10.03
N ASP A 146 21.23 10.73 -9.64
CA ASP A 146 22.37 11.57 -9.99
C ASP A 146 22.64 11.58 -11.50
N GLU A 147 23.13 12.71 -12.00
CA GLU A 147 23.58 12.84 -13.39
C GLU A 147 24.89 12.06 -13.57
N LEU A 148 24.86 11.08 -14.47
CA LEU A 148 26.01 10.21 -14.77
C LEU A 148 26.21 10.11 -16.30
N PRO A 149 27.45 9.81 -16.75
CA PRO A 149 27.70 9.48 -18.16
C PRO A 149 26.86 8.27 -18.62
N PHE A 150 26.52 8.22 -19.91
CA PHE A 150 25.62 7.19 -20.47
C PHE A 150 26.05 5.75 -20.11
N THR A 151 27.33 5.41 -20.30
CA THR A 151 27.86 4.07 -20.02
C THR A 151 27.69 3.67 -18.55
N GLU A 152 27.87 4.62 -17.63
CA GLU A 152 27.74 4.38 -16.20
C GLU A 152 26.26 4.27 -15.79
N ASN A 153 25.40 5.08 -16.39
CA ASN A 153 23.94 4.96 -16.24
C ASN A 153 23.42 3.59 -16.70
N VAL A 154 23.92 3.04 -17.80
CA VAL A 154 23.56 1.68 -18.27
C VAL A 154 24.02 0.62 -17.27
N LYS A 155 25.26 0.70 -16.76
CA LYS A 155 25.73 -0.21 -15.70
C LYS A 155 24.88 -0.09 -14.44
N ARG A 156 24.52 1.13 -14.04
CA ARG A 156 23.62 1.42 -12.92
C ARG A 156 22.23 0.81 -13.15
N LEU A 157 21.70 0.81 -14.38
CA LEU A 157 20.40 0.18 -14.68
C LEU A 157 20.40 -1.33 -14.40
N PHE A 158 21.41 -2.06 -14.88
CA PHE A 158 21.51 -3.50 -14.62
C PHE A 158 21.73 -3.79 -13.12
N SER A 159 22.64 -3.07 -12.47
CA SER A 159 22.89 -3.19 -11.04
C SER A 159 21.64 -2.87 -10.21
N THR A 160 20.94 -1.79 -10.54
CA THR A 160 19.71 -1.34 -9.86
C THR A 160 18.57 -2.35 -10.03
N SER A 161 18.43 -2.92 -11.23
CA SER A 161 17.43 -3.95 -11.50
C SER A 161 17.63 -5.19 -10.63
N PHE A 162 18.89 -5.55 -10.34
CA PHE A 162 19.20 -6.67 -9.45
C PHE A 162 19.08 -6.31 -7.96
N THR A 163 19.65 -5.18 -7.54
CA THR A 163 19.65 -4.69 -6.15
C THR A 163 18.24 -4.40 -5.63
N THR A 164 17.29 -4.00 -6.50
CA THR A 164 15.87 -3.86 -6.14
C THR A 164 15.31 -5.14 -5.49
N TRP A 165 15.71 -6.31 -6.00
CA TRP A 165 15.21 -7.62 -5.54
C TRP A 165 16.15 -8.35 -4.57
N THR A 166 17.39 -7.88 -4.38
CA THR A 166 18.36 -8.47 -3.45
C THR A 166 18.66 -7.62 -2.21
N SER A 167 18.71 -6.29 -2.33
CA SER A 167 18.98 -5.36 -1.22
C SER A 167 17.81 -4.40 -0.91
N THR A 168 16.73 -4.41 -1.69
CA THR A 168 15.61 -3.42 -1.67
C THR A 168 15.96 -2.04 -2.19
N GLU A 169 17.19 -1.81 -2.62
CA GLU A 169 17.62 -0.49 -3.09
C GLU A 169 17.30 -0.33 -4.58
N ASN A 170 16.63 0.76 -4.92
CA ASN A 170 16.44 1.19 -6.30
C ASN A 170 16.83 2.67 -6.43
N LEU A 171 17.93 2.95 -7.12
CA LEU A 171 18.45 4.31 -7.26
C LEU A 171 17.66 5.16 -8.27
N TYR A 172 16.96 4.52 -9.22
CA TYR A 172 16.10 5.21 -10.19
C TYR A 172 14.72 5.52 -9.63
N ASP A 173 14.26 4.70 -8.69
CA ASP A 173 12.96 4.86 -8.03
C ASP A 173 13.01 4.24 -6.63
N ARG A 174 13.50 5.00 -5.65
CA ARG A 174 13.66 4.49 -4.27
C ARG A 174 12.33 4.06 -3.66
N HIS A 175 11.19 4.54 -4.17
CA HIS A 175 9.88 4.14 -3.67
C HIS A 175 9.61 2.64 -3.84
N GLN A 176 10.30 1.95 -4.77
CA GLN A 176 10.14 0.51 -4.98
C GLN A 176 10.66 -0.37 -3.83
N TRP A 177 11.32 0.21 -2.82
CA TRP A 177 11.88 -0.52 -1.67
C TRP A 177 10.90 -1.49 -0.99
N ALA A 178 9.60 -1.17 -0.96
CA ALA A 178 8.60 -2.01 -0.31
C ALA A 178 8.18 -3.24 -1.14
N MET A 179 8.51 -3.33 -2.43
CA MET A 179 8.08 -4.44 -3.29
C MET A 179 8.66 -5.78 -2.87
N ARG A 180 9.98 -5.85 -2.62
CA ARG A 180 10.65 -7.08 -2.19
C ARG A 180 10.12 -7.58 -0.84
N PRO A 181 10.01 -6.76 0.22
CA PRO A 181 9.38 -7.18 1.47
C PRO A 181 7.93 -7.67 1.31
N LEU A 182 7.13 -7.04 0.43
CA LEU A 182 5.76 -7.50 0.13
C LEU A 182 5.75 -8.86 -0.59
N LEU A 183 6.71 -9.10 -1.48
CA LEU A 183 6.86 -10.39 -2.16
C LEU A 183 7.24 -11.49 -1.16
N ILE A 184 8.28 -11.27 -0.35
CA ILE A 184 8.71 -12.19 0.71
C ILE A 184 7.55 -12.46 1.66
N GLY A 185 6.84 -11.42 2.07
CA GLY A 185 5.67 -11.51 2.94
C GLY A 185 4.53 -12.36 2.37
N ALA A 186 4.29 -12.30 1.06
CA ALA A 186 3.30 -13.15 0.42
C ALA A 186 3.70 -14.63 0.46
N PHE A 187 4.98 -14.94 0.24
CA PHE A 187 5.50 -16.31 0.37
C PHE A 187 5.42 -16.82 1.81
N GLN A 188 5.67 -15.97 2.80
CA GLN A 188 5.43 -16.33 4.20
C GLN A 188 3.97 -16.74 4.45
N VAL A 189 3.01 -16.00 3.89
CA VAL A 189 1.59 -16.36 3.99
C VAL A 189 1.30 -17.70 3.32
N TYR A 190 1.88 -17.97 2.15
CA TYR A 190 1.72 -19.26 1.46
C TYR A 190 2.30 -20.43 2.25
N VAL A 191 3.47 -20.26 2.88
CA VAL A 191 4.08 -21.28 3.75
C VAL A 191 3.21 -21.52 4.97
N VAL A 192 2.72 -20.46 5.63
CA VAL A 192 1.82 -20.60 6.78
C VAL A 192 0.53 -21.29 6.37
N LEU A 193 -0.07 -20.94 5.22
CA LEU A 193 -1.27 -21.61 4.70
C LEU A 193 -1.03 -23.11 4.48
N ALA A 194 0.08 -23.48 3.83
CA ALA A 194 0.41 -24.87 3.59
C ALA A 194 0.60 -25.65 4.91
N ALA A 195 1.24 -25.03 5.90
CA ALA A 195 1.44 -25.63 7.22
C ALA A 195 0.14 -25.75 8.04
N THR A 196 -0.79 -24.80 7.92
CA THR A 196 -1.98 -24.73 8.76
C THR A 196 -3.22 -25.39 8.17
N ILE A 197 -3.21 -25.75 6.88
CA ILE A 197 -4.43 -26.18 6.18
C ILE A 197 -5.12 -27.39 6.82
N GLY A 198 -4.34 -28.36 7.31
CA GLY A 198 -4.82 -29.57 7.97
C GLY A 198 -5.08 -29.41 9.48
N MET A 199 -4.76 -28.26 10.07
CA MET A 199 -4.96 -28.03 11.50
C MET A 199 -6.44 -27.80 11.84
N ARG A 200 -6.85 -28.19 13.05
CA ARG A 200 -8.16 -27.77 13.59
C ARG A 200 -8.17 -26.25 13.82
N PHE A 201 -9.35 -25.63 13.72
CA PHE A 201 -9.53 -24.18 13.77
C PHE A 201 -8.87 -23.53 15.00
N MET A 202 -9.04 -24.09 16.21
CA MET A 202 -8.50 -23.50 17.44
C MET A 202 -6.96 -23.42 17.43
N TYR A 203 -6.28 -24.50 17.02
CA TYR A 203 -4.81 -24.52 16.93
C TYR A 203 -4.32 -23.59 15.83
N ARG A 204 -5.06 -23.50 14.73
CA ARG A 204 -4.73 -22.57 13.66
C ARG A 204 -4.85 -21.11 14.11
N MET A 205 -5.89 -20.75 14.87
CA MET A 205 -6.01 -19.41 15.48
C MET A 205 -4.85 -19.14 16.44
N LEU A 206 -4.48 -20.13 17.25
CA LEU A 206 -3.33 -20.02 18.14
C LEU A 206 -2.04 -19.74 17.36
N VAL A 207 -1.77 -20.45 16.26
CA VAL A 207 -0.60 -20.21 15.39
C VAL A 207 -0.57 -18.77 14.87
N HIS A 208 -1.71 -18.24 14.41
CA HIS A 208 -1.79 -16.86 13.94
C HIS A 208 -1.54 -15.83 15.04
N VAL A 209 -2.13 -16.03 16.22
CA VAL A 209 -1.93 -15.15 17.38
C VAL A 209 -0.47 -15.18 17.82
N LEU A 210 0.14 -16.36 17.92
CA LEU A 210 1.55 -16.53 18.26
C LEU A 210 2.46 -15.87 17.21
N LEU A 211 2.13 -15.97 15.92
CA LEU A 211 2.89 -15.34 14.85
C LEU A 211 2.80 -13.80 14.92
N ILE A 212 1.61 -13.25 15.19
CA ILE A 212 1.44 -11.80 15.40
C ILE A 212 2.26 -11.34 16.62
N LEU A 213 2.16 -12.05 17.74
CA LEU A 213 2.93 -11.73 18.96
C LEU A 213 4.44 -11.83 18.71
N TYR A 214 4.89 -12.87 18.01
CA TYR A 214 6.29 -13.02 17.62
C TYR A 214 6.78 -11.82 16.81
N TRP A 215 6.04 -11.39 15.79
CA TRP A 215 6.42 -10.21 15.00
C TRP A 215 6.35 -8.92 15.78
N LEU A 216 5.42 -8.80 16.73
CA LEU A 216 5.33 -7.63 17.60
C LEU A 216 6.49 -7.56 18.60
N LEU A 217 7.03 -8.70 19.06
CA LEU A 217 8.18 -8.76 19.96
C LEU A 217 9.53 -8.69 19.23
N ASN A 218 9.54 -8.91 17.92
CA ASN A 218 10.76 -8.89 17.13
C ASN A 218 11.25 -7.45 16.88
N HIS A 219 12.49 -7.17 17.27
CA HIS A 219 13.15 -5.86 17.16
C HIS A 219 13.81 -5.63 15.79
N ASN A 220 13.75 -6.60 14.88
CA ASN A 220 14.34 -6.46 13.54
C ASN A 220 13.65 -5.36 12.72
N HIS A 221 14.44 -4.70 11.87
CA HIS A 221 13.96 -3.63 11.00
C HIS A 221 12.77 -4.10 10.14
N LEU A 222 11.69 -3.31 10.13
CA LEU A 222 10.44 -3.50 9.35
C LEU A 222 9.54 -4.68 9.78
N SER A 223 9.84 -5.38 10.87
CA SER A 223 9.05 -6.52 11.36
C SER A 223 7.58 -6.15 11.59
N GLU A 224 7.33 -4.94 12.10
CA GLU A 224 5.99 -4.44 12.39
C GLU A 224 5.22 -3.98 11.15
N THR A 225 5.96 -3.46 10.17
CA THR A 225 5.37 -2.93 8.93
C THR A 225 4.90 -4.06 8.03
N PHE A 226 5.63 -5.16 7.99
CA PHE A 226 5.31 -6.31 7.15
C PHE A 226 4.80 -7.51 7.96
N GLY A 227 5.65 -8.14 8.75
CA GLY A 227 5.37 -9.44 9.39
C GLY A 227 4.07 -9.44 10.19
N ALA A 228 3.91 -8.47 11.11
CA ALA A 228 2.72 -8.38 11.94
C ALA A 228 1.45 -8.05 11.12
N MET A 229 1.55 -7.18 10.12
CA MET A 229 0.41 -6.82 9.25
C MET A 229 -0.04 -7.98 8.37
N LEU A 230 0.90 -8.73 7.81
CA LEU A 230 0.64 -9.91 6.98
C LEU A 230 -0.06 -11.00 7.79
N ALA A 231 0.44 -11.28 8.99
CA ALA A 231 -0.15 -12.25 9.91
C ALA A 231 -1.56 -11.82 10.35
N LEU A 232 -1.77 -10.53 10.62
CA LEU A 232 -3.10 -9.98 10.91
C LEU A 232 -4.05 -10.09 9.72
N GLY A 233 -3.57 -9.80 8.51
CA GLY A 233 -4.34 -9.97 7.27
C GLY A 233 -4.82 -11.40 7.08
N HIS A 234 -3.92 -12.37 7.29
CA HIS A 234 -4.23 -13.79 7.25
C HIS A 234 -5.28 -14.16 8.32
N LEU A 235 -5.08 -13.75 9.58
CA LEU A 235 -6.03 -14.00 10.67
C LEU A 235 -7.43 -13.44 10.35
N ILE A 236 -7.52 -12.21 9.85
CA ILE A 236 -8.82 -11.60 9.50
C ILE A 236 -9.46 -12.33 8.31
N ALA A 237 -8.68 -12.79 7.33
CA ALA A 237 -9.21 -13.61 6.24
C ALA A 237 -9.81 -14.92 6.77
N GLU A 238 -9.16 -15.58 7.71
CA GLU A 238 -9.68 -16.77 8.38
C GLU A 238 -10.98 -16.51 9.15
N LEU A 239 -10.97 -15.50 10.03
CA LEU A 239 -12.14 -15.13 10.83
C LEU A 239 -13.31 -14.70 9.94
N SER A 240 -13.05 -14.15 8.76
CA SER A 240 -14.08 -13.79 7.78
C SER A 240 -14.80 -15.00 7.18
N GLN A 241 -14.14 -16.17 7.11
CA GLN A 241 -14.72 -17.40 6.58
C GLN A 241 -15.34 -18.29 7.68
N HIS A 242 -15.02 -18.05 8.95
CA HIS A 242 -15.50 -18.84 10.08
C HIS A 242 -16.95 -18.52 10.45
N ARG A 243 -17.88 -19.44 10.15
CA ARG A 243 -19.34 -19.24 10.34
C ARG A 243 -19.75 -18.86 11.77
N PRO A 244 -19.28 -19.53 12.84
CA PRO A 244 -19.63 -19.15 14.21
C PRO A 244 -19.20 -17.73 14.58
N THR A 245 -18.02 -17.29 14.14
CA THR A 245 -17.56 -15.91 14.36
C THR A 245 -18.45 -14.90 13.65
N GLN A 246 -18.86 -15.18 12.40
CA GLN A 246 -19.77 -14.31 11.66
C GLN A 246 -21.17 -14.25 12.31
N GLN A 247 -21.67 -15.36 12.86
CA GLN A 247 -22.93 -15.39 13.59
C GLN A 247 -22.86 -14.54 14.88
N LEU A 248 -21.78 -14.66 15.65
CA LEU A 248 -21.56 -13.85 16.85
C LEU A 248 -21.51 -12.35 16.52
N LEU A 249 -20.79 -11.99 15.45
CA LEU A 249 -20.68 -10.60 15.01
C LEU A 249 -22.03 -10.05 14.55
N THR A 250 -22.85 -10.86 13.89
CA THR A 250 -24.20 -10.48 13.46
C THR A 250 -25.14 -10.31 14.67
N LYS A 251 -25.03 -11.18 15.68
CA LYS A 251 -25.81 -11.09 16.93
C LYS A 251 -25.54 -9.78 17.68
N HIS A 252 -24.28 -9.36 17.76
CA HIS A 252 -23.88 -8.13 18.47
C HIS A 252 -23.57 -6.95 17.53
N GLN A 253 -24.12 -6.97 16.30
CA GLN A 253 -23.70 -6.06 15.23
C GLN A 253 -23.80 -4.58 15.60
N ARG A 254 -24.85 -4.16 16.32
CA ARG A 254 -25.03 -2.74 16.71
C ARG A 254 -23.89 -2.26 17.62
N LEU A 255 -23.58 -3.04 18.66
CA LEU A 255 -22.49 -2.74 19.59
C LEU A 255 -21.13 -2.76 18.87
N CYS A 256 -20.88 -3.81 18.08
CA CYS A 256 -19.62 -3.94 17.34
C CYS A 256 -19.40 -2.81 16.34
N SER A 257 -20.44 -2.41 15.60
CA SER A 257 -20.31 -1.47 14.47
C SER A 257 -20.34 -0.01 14.88
N TYR A 258 -21.13 0.35 15.89
CA TYR A 258 -21.38 1.75 16.26
C TYR A 258 -20.68 2.18 17.55
N VAL A 259 -20.19 1.24 18.37
CA VAL A 259 -19.49 1.54 19.63
C VAL A 259 -18.06 1.03 19.58
N ILE A 260 -17.87 -0.28 19.46
CA ILE A 260 -16.54 -0.90 19.58
C ILE A 260 -15.62 -0.48 18.41
N ALA A 261 -16.08 -0.62 17.16
CA ALA A 261 -15.24 -0.30 16.00
C ALA A 261 -14.83 1.19 15.95
N PRO A 262 -15.74 2.18 16.15
CA PRO A 262 -15.34 3.57 16.22
C PRO A 262 -14.37 3.87 17.37
N MET A 263 -14.56 3.30 18.56
CA MET A 263 -13.64 3.49 19.68
C MET A 263 -12.23 2.96 19.35
N ILE A 264 -12.13 1.73 18.82
CA ILE A 264 -10.85 1.15 18.41
C ILE A 264 -10.19 2.01 17.32
N PHE A 265 -10.96 2.47 16.34
CA PHE A 265 -10.45 3.34 15.28
C PHE A 265 -9.95 4.69 15.81
N LEU A 266 -10.66 5.32 16.76
CA LEU A 266 -10.27 6.61 17.35
C LEU A 266 -9.04 6.48 18.26
N ILE A 267 -8.92 5.40 19.03
CA ILE A 267 -7.73 5.12 19.83
C ILE A 267 -6.53 4.90 18.91
N GLY A 268 -6.70 4.03 17.90
CA GLY A 268 -5.68 3.77 16.89
C GLY A 268 -5.28 5.04 16.15
N GLY A 269 -6.24 5.89 15.77
CA GLY A 269 -5.99 7.13 15.05
C GLY A 269 -5.22 8.16 15.87
N TYR A 270 -5.47 8.24 17.18
CA TYR A 270 -4.71 9.11 18.07
C TYR A 270 -3.24 8.66 18.15
N VAL A 271 -3.01 7.36 18.37
CA VAL A 271 -1.66 6.78 18.40
C VAL A 271 -0.97 6.92 17.04
N GLY A 272 -1.69 6.66 15.95
CA GLY A 272 -1.22 6.83 14.57
C GLY A 272 -1.00 8.27 14.13
N SER A 273 -1.33 9.25 14.98
CA SER A 273 -1.04 10.67 14.77
C SER A 273 0.35 11.07 15.31
N TYR A 274 1.11 10.15 15.90
CA TYR A 274 2.45 10.44 16.41
C TYR A 274 3.32 11.15 15.35
N PRO A 275 3.95 12.31 15.63
CA PRO A 275 4.71 13.07 14.63
C PRO A 275 6.02 12.39 14.22
N ALA A 276 6.62 12.83 13.12
CA ALA A 276 7.89 12.26 12.65
C ALA A 276 9.09 12.81 13.43
N GLU A 277 9.07 14.11 13.70
CA GLU A 277 10.12 14.85 14.40
C GLU A 277 9.46 15.87 15.33
N HIS A 278 10.26 16.40 16.25
CA HIS A 278 9.84 17.48 17.16
C HIS A 278 8.60 17.14 17.99
N GLU A 279 8.56 15.93 18.55
CA GLU A 279 7.44 15.47 19.39
C GLU A 279 7.10 16.39 20.57
N ASP A 280 8.02 17.24 21.01
CA ASP A 280 7.86 18.19 22.10
C ASP A 280 7.19 19.53 21.70
N TRP A 281 7.03 19.83 20.41
CA TRP A 281 6.51 21.12 19.93
C TRP A 281 4.99 21.29 20.05
N ALA A 282 4.25 20.27 20.51
CA ALA A 282 2.84 20.43 20.85
C ALA A 282 2.44 19.63 22.10
N PRO A 283 1.51 20.13 22.92
CA PRO A 283 1.09 19.43 24.13
C PRO A 283 0.49 18.03 23.87
N TRP A 284 -0.22 17.86 22.76
CA TRP A 284 -0.83 16.57 22.41
C TRP A 284 0.23 15.52 22.03
N SER A 285 1.25 15.91 21.26
CA SER A 285 2.32 15.01 20.83
C SER A 285 3.26 14.69 21.98
N ALA A 286 3.56 15.67 22.84
CA ALA A 286 4.37 15.47 24.04
C ALA A 286 3.71 14.48 25.01
N ARG A 287 2.38 14.58 25.21
CA ARG A 287 1.63 13.59 26.01
C ARG A 287 1.68 12.19 25.40
N LEU A 288 1.53 12.09 24.08
CA LEU A 288 1.59 10.82 23.38
C LEU A 288 3.01 10.20 23.47
N TYR A 289 4.05 11.01 23.32
CA TYR A 289 5.43 10.60 23.54
C TYR A 289 5.65 10.06 24.95
N ARG A 290 5.26 10.81 25.99
CA ARG A 290 5.40 10.34 27.39
C ARG A 290 4.69 9.01 27.62
N PHE A 291 3.49 8.84 27.06
CA PHE A 291 2.72 7.60 27.20
C PHE A 291 3.36 6.40 26.48
N LEU A 292 3.85 6.60 25.25
CA LEU A 292 4.38 5.50 24.42
C LEU A 292 5.85 5.18 24.70
N ALA A 293 6.66 6.21 24.92
CA ALA A 293 8.10 6.12 25.11
C ALA A 293 8.48 5.85 26.58
N ASN A 294 7.65 6.34 27.51
CA ASN A 294 7.89 6.33 28.96
C ASN A 294 9.35 6.68 29.31
N PRO A 295 9.77 7.94 29.09
CA PRO A 295 11.15 8.35 29.35
C PRO A 295 11.42 8.39 30.86
N VAL A 296 12.41 7.64 31.32
CA VAL A 296 12.94 7.64 32.70
C VAL A 296 14.44 7.96 32.61
N ASP A 297 14.89 8.99 33.33
CA ASP A 297 16.29 9.45 33.33
C ASP A 297 16.91 9.70 31.94
N GLY A 298 16.09 10.23 31.02
CA GLY A 298 16.51 10.48 29.63
C GLY A 298 16.58 9.24 28.73
N HIS A 299 16.30 8.05 29.28
CA HIS A 299 16.25 6.80 28.53
C HIS A 299 14.80 6.36 28.27
N ARG A 300 14.56 5.82 27.07
CA ARG A 300 13.27 5.20 26.71
C ARG A 300 13.15 3.84 27.39
N THR A 301 12.20 3.66 28.30
CA THR A 301 11.91 2.33 28.86
C THR A 301 10.93 1.54 27.97
N GLY A 302 10.20 2.24 27.10
CA GLY A 302 9.18 1.65 26.24
C GLY A 302 7.85 1.39 26.96
N SER A 303 6.84 1.00 26.18
CA SER A 303 5.48 0.65 26.61
C SER A 303 5.05 -0.67 25.99
N LEU A 304 3.88 -1.19 26.38
CA LEU A 304 3.30 -2.39 25.74
C LEU A 304 3.06 -2.18 24.24
N ILE A 305 2.70 -0.95 23.84
CA ILE A 305 2.44 -0.61 22.43
C ILE A 305 3.77 -0.44 21.69
N VAL A 306 4.77 0.19 22.33
CA VAL A 306 6.08 0.44 21.74
C VAL A 306 7.19 -0.06 22.67
N PRO A 307 7.56 -1.34 22.56
CA PRO A 307 8.66 -1.91 23.33
C PRO A 307 9.96 -1.16 23.11
N ASN A 308 10.86 -1.20 24.10
CA ASN A 308 12.18 -0.60 23.96
C ASN A 308 12.95 -1.24 22.79
N GLY A 309 13.78 -0.47 22.09
CA GLY A 309 14.52 -0.94 20.92
C GLY A 309 13.70 -1.04 19.62
N THR A 310 12.40 -0.75 19.63
CA THR A 310 11.57 -0.73 18.41
C THR A 310 11.47 0.67 17.79
N ASP A 311 11.28 0.71 16.47
CA ASP A 311 11.03 1.94 15.72
C ASP A 311 9.64 2.50 16.10
N MET A 312 9.64 3.55 16.92
CA MET A 312 8.43 4.22 17.42
C MET A 312 7.53 4.71 16.29
N LEU A 313 8.12 5.23 15.20
CA LEU A 313 7.39 5.82 14.09
C LEU A 313 6.63 4.77 13.31
N ARG A 314 7.26 3.61 13.07
CA ARG A 314 6.63 2.49 12.38
C ARG A 314 5.65 1.76 13.28
N ARG A 315 5.98 1.59 14.56
CA ARG A 315 5.14 0.90 15.54
C ARG A 315 3.80 1.58 15.75
N THR A 316 3.80 2.90 15.93
CA THR A 316 2.57 3.71 16.06
C THR A 316 1.68 3.63 14.82
N SER A 317 2.30 3.68 13.63
CA SER A 317 1.61 3.51 12.35
C SER A 317 1.02 2.11 12.19
N SER A 318 1.80 1.06 12.48
CA SER A 318 1.34 -0.32 12.45
C SER A 318 0.20 -0.56 13.43
N PHE A 319 0.28 -0.03 14.67
CA PHE A 319 -0.80 -0.13 15.66
C PHE A 319 -2.10 0.50 15.14
N PHE A 320 -2.03 1.68 14.53
CA PHE A 320 -3.20 2.30 13.89
C PHE A 320 -3.79 1.40 12.79
N ILE A 321 -2.96 0.77 11.96
CA ILE A 321 -3.44 -0.14 10.93
C ILE A 321 -4.05 -1.41 11.53
N MET A 322 -3.52 -1.95 12.64
CA MET A 322 -4.14 -3.05 13.36
C MET A 322 -5.54 -2.68 13.85
N CYS A 323 -5.66 -1.53 14.52
CA CYS A 323 -6.93 -1.00 14.98
C CYS A 323 -7.91 -0.77 13.82
N THR A 324 -7.44 -0.23 12.70
CA THR A 324 -8.24 0.00 11.50
C THR A 324 -8.73 -1.32 10.89
N ALA A 325 -7.86 -2.33 10.77
CA ALA A 325 -8.20 -3.64 10.24
C ALA A 325 -9.24 -4.35 11.12
N VAL A 326 -9.09 -4.31 12.45
CA VAL A 326 -10.07 -4.84 13.39
C VAL A 326 -11.39 -4.07 13.30
N SER A 327 -11.35 -2.75 13.23
CA SER A 327 -12.55 -1.90 13.09
C SER A 327 -13.31 -2.21 11.80
N LEU A 328 -12.59 -2.40 10.68
CA LEU A 328 -13.15 -2.84 9.41
C LEU A 328 -13.76 -4.23 9.50
N PHE A 329 -13.10 -5.17 10.20
CA PHE A 329 -13.64 -6.51 10.43
C PHE A 329 -14.89 -6.49 11.31
N LEU A 330 -15.04 -5.55 12.23
CA LEU A 330 -16.20 -5.47 13.12
C LEU A 330 -17.38 -4.69 12.53
N SER A 331 -17.13 -3.68 11.67
CA SER A 331 -18.15 -2.72 11.23
C SER A 331 -18.49 -2.80 9.73
N PRO A 332 -19.66 -3.34 9.34
CA PRO A 332 -20.15 -3.27 7.97
C PRO A 332 -20.33 -1.83 7.42
N PRO A 333 -20.76 -0.81 8.21
CA PRO A 333 -20.77 0.57 7.75
C PRO A 333 -19.40 1.06 7.24
N PHE A 334 -18.31 0.75 7.94
CA PHE A 334 -16.97 1.15 7.50
C PHE A 334 -16.60 0.48 6.16
N GLN A 335 -16.94 -0.80 6.01
CA GLN A 335 -16.76 -1.51 4.73
C GLN A 335 -17.60 -0.91 3.61
N LYS A 336 -18.82 -0.42 3.91
CA LYS A 336 -19.70 0.24 2.94
C LYS A 336 -19.11 1.56 2.45
N ILE A 337 -18.52 2.35 3.33
CA ILE A 337 -17.81 3.60 2.98
C ILE A 337 -16.67 3.28 2.00
N LEU A 338 -15.83 2.29 2.31
CA LEU A 338 -14.75 1.88 1.43
C LEU A 338 -15.25 1.29 0.11
N SER A 339 -16.42 0.67 0.09
CA SER A 339 -17.02 0.12 -1.13
C SER A 339 -17.62 1.18 -2.08
N HIS A 340 -17.33 2.47 -1.86
CA HIS A 340 -17.75 3.55 -2.75
C HIS A 340 -17.06 3.45 -4.12
N ARG A 341 -17.77 3.82 -5.20
CA ARG A 341 -17.32 3.66 -6.60
C ARG A 341 -15.98 4.35 -6.87
N LEU A 342 -15.79 5.57 -6.33
CA LEU A 342 -14.55 6.33 -6.51
C LEU A 342 -13.35 5.65 -5.84
N LEU A 343 -13.52 5.13 -4.61
CA LEU A 343 -12.44 4.45 -3.90
C LEU A 343 -12.06 3.13 -4.58
N ILE A 344 -13.05 2.39 -5.09
CA ILE A 344 -12.78 1.19 -5.90
C ILE A 344 -12.00 1.56 -7.16
N TRP A 345 -12.36 2.64 -7.85
CA TRP A 345 -11.64 3.11 -9.03
C TRP A 345 -10.19 3.48 -8.71
N PHE A 346 -9.94 4.21 -7.61
CA PHE A 346 -8.58 4.50 -7.15
C PHE A 346 -7.81 3.24 -6.73
N GLY A 347 -8.50 2.24 -6.19
CA GLY A 347 -7.94 0.95 -5.79
C GLY A 347 -7.47 0.12 -6.98
N HIS A 348 -8.27 0.12 -8.04
CA HIS A 348 -7.94 -0.55 -9.30
C HIS A 348 -6.61 -0.05 -9.89
N HIS A 349 -6.36 1.25 -9.79
CA HIS A 349 -5.15 1.89 -10.32
C HIS A 349 -4.01 1.99 -9.29
N SER A 350 -4.18 1.48 -8.07
CA SER A 350 -3.28 1.76 -6.94
C SER A 350 -1.83 1.31 -7.20
N PHE A 351 -1.66 0.17 -7.87
CA PHE A 351 -0.36 -0.40 -8.17
C PHE A 351 0.36 0.41 -9.27
N ALA A 352 -0.36 0.80 -10.32
CA ALA A 352 0.18 1.67 -11.35
C ALA A 352 0.56 3.05 -10.79
N VAL A 353 -0.29 3.67 -9.96
CA VAL A 353 0.04 4.92 -9.24
C VAL A 353 1.33 4.77 -8.45
N TYR A 354 1.49 3.68 -7.70
CA TYR A 354 2.71 3.41 -6.94
C TYR A 354 3.96 3.35 -7.81
N LEU A 355 3.88 2.87 -9.05
CA LEU A 355 5.01 2.82 -9.98
C LEU A 355 5.34 4.17 -10.63
N VAL A 356 4.33 4.96 -10.97
CA VAL A 356 4.54 6.18 -11.80
C VAL A 356 4.69 7.46 -10.99
N HIS A 357 4.15 7.52 -9.77
CA HIS A 357 4.08 8.77 -9.00
C HIS A 357 5.46 9.38 -8.69
N GLY A 358 6.47 8.56 -8.34
CA GLY A 358 7.81 9.05 -8.01
C GLY A 358 8.47 9.77 -9.19
N THR A 359 8.47 9.13 -10.36
CA THR A 359 9.02 9.70 -11.60
C THR A 359 8.28 10.97 -12.02
N ILE A 360 6.94 10.98 -12.00
CA ILE A 360 6.15 12.14 -12.39
C ILE A 360 6.35 13.31 -11.42
N LEU A 361 6.46 13.03 -10.11
CA LEU A 361 6.70 14.06 -9.10
C LEU A 361 8.04 14.73 -9.35
N ARG A 362 9.13 13.96 -9.42
CA ARG A 362 10.51 14.44 -9.58
C ARG A 362 10.79 15.09 -10.94
N THR A 363 9.93 14.88 -11.93
CA THR A 363 10.04 15.52 -13.25
C THR A 363 9.00 16.64 -13.36
N VAL A 364 7.86 16.38 -13.98
CA VAL A 364 6.82 17.38 -14.28
C VAL A 364 6.36 18.14 -13.03
N GLY A 365 6.21 17.46 -11.88
CA GLY A 365 5.82 18.10 -10.62
C GLY A 365 6.81 19.18 -10.19
N ILE A 366 8.11 18.84 -10.16
CA ILE A 366 9.18 19.78 -9.81
C ILE A 366 9.42 20.82 -10.91
N TRP A 367 9.28 20.48 -12.20
CA TRP A 367 9.43 21.42 -13.30
C TRP A 367 8.46 22.59 -13.21
N ILE A 368 7.23 22.35 -12.75
CA ILE A 368 6.24 23.41 -12.56
C ILE A 368 6.63 24.32 -11.40
N VAL A 369 7.19 23.76 -10.32
CA VAL A 369 7.52 24.53 -9.10
C VAL A 369 8.81 25.33 -9.26
N TYR A 370 9.84 24.74 -9.88
CA TYR A 370 11.20 25.27 -9.93
C TYR A 370 11.64 25.71 -11.33
N GLY A 371 10.93 25.34 -12.39
CA GLY A 371 11.37 25.46 -13.78
C GLY A 371 12.04 24.19 -14.29
N ILE A 372 12.32 24.11 -15.60
CA ILE A 372 12.88 22.91 -16.25
C ILE A 372 14.42 22.91 -16.21
N SER A 373 15.05 24.08 -16.27
CA SER A 373 16.51 24.22 -16.41
C SER A 373 17.29 23.79 -15.17
N GLY A 374 16.69 23.87 -13.97
CA GLY A 374 17.40 23.67 -12.71
C GLY A 374 18.42 24.77 -12.41
N GLU A 375 18.28 25.94 -13.03
CA GLU A 375 19.14 27.11 -12.85
C GLU A 375 18.35 28.29 -12.20
N PRO A 376 18.99 29.18 -11.42
CA PRO A 376 20.42 29.22 -11.09
C PRO A 376 20.77 28.29 -9.92
N PHE A 377 21.59 27.28 -10.19
CA PHE A 377 22.20 26.42 -9.18
C PHE A 377 23.68 26.75 -9.10
N VAL A 378 24.18 26.95 -7.89
CA VAL A 378 25.63 27.10 -7.68
C VAL A 378 26.11 25.98 -6.77
N PRO A 379 26.98 25.08 -7.27
CA PRO A 379 27.52 23.99 -6.46
C PRO A 379 28.31 24.56 -5.27
N GLY A 380 28.25 23.83 -4.16
CA GLY A 380 29.10 24.10 -3.00
C GLY A 380 30.56 23.80 -3.34
N GLY A 381 31.48 24.48 -2.66
CA GLY A 381 32.91 24.36 -2.94
C GLY A 381 33.72 25.18 -1.95
N LYS A 382 34.97 25.52 -2.30
CA LYS A 382 35.74 26.51 -1.56
C LYS A 382 35.75 27.82 -2.34
N ASN A 383 35.57 28.94 -1.65
CA ASN A 383 35.84 30.25 -2.23
C ASN A 383 37.35 30.40 -2.51
N GLU A 384 37.72 31.40 -3.32
CA GLU A 384 39.13 31.73 -3.59
C GLU A 384 39.92 32.00 -2.29
N ASP A 385 39.23 32.44 -1.22
CA ASP A 385 39.77 32.67 0.12
C ASP A 385 39.88 31.41 1.01
N GLY A 386 39.58 30.21 0.47
CA GLY A 386 39.63 28.94 1.22
C GLY A 386 38.47 28.69 2.18
N SER A 387 37.52 29.62 2.31
CA SER A 387 36.28 29.44 3.08
C SER A 387 35.27 28.54 2.37
N ASP A 388 34.50 27.74 3.13
CA ASP A 388 33.50 26.84 2.57
C ASP A 388 32.29 27.61 2.01
N ARG A 389 32.01 27.40 0.72
CA ARG A 389 30.85 27.92 0.02
C ARG A 389 29.70 26.92 0.11
N GLN A 390 28.62 27.32 0.78
CA GLN A 390 27.39 26.54 0.79
C GLN A 390 26.72 26.57 -0.60
N PRO A 391 26.18 25.42 -1.07
CA PRO A 391 25.47 25.36 -2.34
C PRO A 391 24.23 26.26 -2.32
N ILE A 392 24.02 27.01 -3.41
CA ILE A 392 22.81 27.82 -3.60
C ILE A 392 21.83 27.01 -4.42
N TYR A 393 20.78 26.53 -3.77
CA TYR A 393 19.70 25.76 -4.39
C TYR A 393 18.64 26.66 -5.03
N VAL A 394 17.97 26.12 -6.04
CA VAL A 394 16.84 26.78 -6.70
C VAL A 394 15.67 26.85 -5.74
N LYS A 395 15.15 28.06 -5.53
CA LYS A 395 13.96 28.31 -4.71
C LYS A 395 12.68 28.14 -5.52
N PRO A 396 11.56 27.72 -4.89
CA PRO A 396 10.28 27.60 -5.59
C PRO A 396 9.81 28.98 -6.10
N LYS A 397 9.26 29.03 -7.32
CA LYS A 397 8.87 30.30 -7.97
C LYS A 397 7.79 31.07 -7.20
N SER A 398 6.69 30.40 -6.84
CA SER A 398 5.56 31.02 -6.12
C SER A 398 4.64 29.96 -5.51
N ARG A 399 3.82 30.36 -4.52
CA ARG A 399 2.75 29.53 -3.95
C ARG A 399 1.75 29.05 -5.00
N THR A 400 1.42 29.89 -6.00
CA THR A 400 0.53 29.52 -7.10
C THR A 400 1.12 28.37 -7.92
N HIS A 401 2.42 28.37 -8.16
CA HIS A 401 3.10 27.29 -8.89
C HIS A 401 3.07 25.98 -8.08
N LYS A 402 3.19 26.04 -6.75
CA LYS A 402 3.00 24.86 -5.88
C LYS A 402 1.58 24.30 -6.00
N MET A 403 0.55 25.15 -5.97
CA MET A 403 -0.84 24.70 -6.13
C MET A 403 -1.12 24.09 -7.51
N VAL A 404 -0.64 24.73 -8.57
CA VAL A 404 -0.74 24.21 -9.94
C VAL A 404 0.00 22.87 -10.05
N ALA A 405 1.20 22.77 -9.48
CA ALA A 405 1.96 21.53 -9.47
C ALA A 405 1.20 20.39 -8.78
N ILE A 406 0.52 20.65 -7.65
CA ILE A 406 -0.30 19.64 -6.95
C ILE A 406 -1.43 19.11 -7.85
N VAL A 407 -2.16 20.01 -8.50
CA VAL A 407 -3.29 19.63 -9.37
C VAL A 407 -2.80 18.87 -10.60
N VAL A 408 -1.75 19.38 -11.27
CA VAL A 408 -1.18 18.76 -12.47
C VAL A 408 -0.53 17.42 -12.13
N PHE A 409 0.27 17.35 -11.07
CA PHE A 409 0.89 16.11 -10.59
C PHE A 409 -0.15 15.04 -10.30
N THR A 410 -1.19 15.36 -9.53
CA THR A 410 -2.23 14.40 -9.15
C THR A 410 -2.99 13.90 -10.39
N SER A 411 -3.40 14.82 -11.27
CA SER A 411 -4.16 14.50 -12.48
C SER A 411 -3.33 13.66 -13.45
N LEU A 412 -2.08 14.06 -13.69
CA LEU A 412 -1.15 13.36 -14.57
C LEU A 412 -0.79 11.97 -14.01
N THR A 413 -0.61 11.83 -12.70
CA THR A 413 -0.34 10.54 -12.04
C THR A 413 -1.48 9.55 -12.26
N TYR A 414 -2.73 9.97 -12.08
CA TYR A 414 -3.88 9.10 -12.32
C TYR A 414 -4.13 8.81 -13.80
N MET A 415 -3.88 9.78 -14.68
CA MET A 415 -3.96 9.57 -16.12
C MET A 415 -2.89 8.59 -16.62
N ALA A 416 -1.65 8.74 -16.14
CA ALA A 416 -0.56 7.81 -16.42
C ALA A 416 -0.85 6.42 -15.83
N ALA A 417 -1.44 6.35 -14.63
CA ALA A 417 -1.83 5.08 -14.04
C ALA A 417 -2.94 4.38 -14.85
N TRP A 418 -3.92 5.12 -15.38
CA TRP A 418 -4.94 4.57 -16.28
C TRP A 418 -4.32 4.01 -17.58
N ALA A 419 -3.43 4.78 -18.20
CA ALA A 419 -2.66 4.37 -19.37
C ALA A 419 -1.83 3.10 -19.08
N TRP A 420 -1.16 3.07 -17.92
CA TRP A 420 -0.37 1.94 -17.45
C TRP A 420 -1.21 0.66 -17.32
N MET A 421 -2.38 0.74 -16.68
CA MET A 421 -3.28 -0.40 -16.55
C MET A 421 -3.73 -0.94 -17.92
N LYS A 422 -4.06 -0.03 -18.84
CA LYS A 422 -4.54 -0.40 -20.18
C LYS A 422 -3.48 -1.10 -21.04
N TRP A 423 -2.24 -0.61 -21.02
CA TRP A 423 -1.20 -1.08 -21.93
C TRP A 423 -0.15 -1.95 -21.25
N VAL A 424 0.48 -1.45 -20.20
CA VAL A 424 1.62 -2.11 -19.55
C VAL A 424 1.17 -3.30 -18.71
N ASP A 425 0.22 -3.07 -17.79
CA ASP A 425 -0.27 -4.11 -16.88
C ASP A 425 -0.91 -5.26 -17.66
N THR A 426 -1.72 -4.93 -18.68
CA THR A 426 -2.34 -5.93 -19.56
C THR A 426 -1.30 -6.74 -20.34
N ALA A 427 -0.19 -6.14 -20.77
CA ALA A 427 0.90 -6.87 -21.42
C ALA A 427 1.65 -7.78 -20.43
N CYS A 428 1.98 -7.28 -19.24
CA CYS A 428 2.63 -8.07 -18.18
C CYS A 428 1.74 -9.24 -17.71
N ALA A 429 0.43 -9.03 -17.65
CA ALA A 429 -0.55 -10.06 -17.32
C ALA A 429 -0.58 -11.17 -18.37
N ARG A 430 -0.60 -10.81 -19.66
CA ARG A 430 -0.51 -11.78 -20.77
C ARG A 430 0.80 -12.56 -20.73
N ALA A 431 1.93 -11.88 -20.51
CA ALA A 431 3.23 -12.55 -20.39
C ALA A 431 3.26 -13.53 -19.21
N THR A 432 2.67 -13.16 -18.07
CA THR A 432 2.57 -14.04 -16.89
C THR A 432 1.68 -15.25 -17.17
N GLN A 433 0.55 -15.04 -17.84
CA GLN A 433 -0.37 -16.14 -18.19
C GLN A 433 0.29 -17.12 -19.16
N TRP A 434 0.99 -16.60 -20.18
CA TRP A 434 1.75 -17.43 -21.11
C TRP A 434 2.83 -18.26 -20.39
N LEU A 435 3.53 -17.68 -19.40
CA LEU A 435 4.47 -18.41 -18.56
C LEU A 435 3.78 -19.50 -17.73
N GLU A 436 2.61 -19.22 -17.17
CA GLU A 436 1.84 -20.19 -16.38
C GLU A 436 1.39 -21.38 -17.24
N GLU A 437 0.81 -21.13 -18.41
CA GLU A 437 0.35 -22.16 -19.35
C GLU A 437 1.50 -23.04 -19.87
N LYS A 438 2.72 -22.50 -19.93
CA LYS A 438 3.90 -23.26 -20.38
C LYS A 438 4.52 -24.12 -19.27
N VAL A 439 4.29 -23.77 -18.01
CA VAL A 439 4.94 -24.43 -16.85
C VAL A 439 4.03 -25.43 -16.15
N PHE A 440 2.70 -25.28 -16.23
CA PHE A 440 1.73 -26.20 -15.62
C PHE A 440 1.04 -27.06 -16.67
N ASP A 441 0.85 -28.35 -16.37
CA ASP A 441 0.22 -29.32 -17.29
C ASP A 441 -1.30 -29.11 -17.46
N ASP A 442 -1.79 -29.50 -18.64
CA ASP A 442 -3.13 -29.20 -19.18
C ASP A 442 -4.28 -30.08 -18.61
N GLU A 443 -3.99 -31.11 -17.80
CA GLU A 443 -5.01 -31.88 -17.05
C GLU A 443 -5.83 -31.01 -16.07
N ASP A 444 -5.39 -29.78 -15.87
CA ASP A 444 -5.96 -28.80 -14.97
C ASP A 444 -7.11 -27.95 -15.54
N LYS A 445 -7.61 -28.26 -16.75
CA LYS A 445 -8.65 -27.46 -17.43
C LYS A 445 -10.10 -27.70 -16.99
N GLU A 446 -10.40 -28.75 -16.20
CA GLU A 446 -11.77 -28.98 -15.68
C GLU A 446 -12.18 -28.01 -14.55
N GLY A 447 -11.27 -27.15 -14.10
CA GLY A 447 -11.52 -26.19 -13.02
C GLY A 447 -11.71 -24.74 -13.48
N ASN A 448 -12.50 -24.47 -14.53
CA ASN A 448 -12.99 -23.14 -14.92
C ASN A 448 -11.99 -21.98 -14.66
N SER A 449 -10.79 -22.10 -15.21
CA SER A 449 -9.64 -21.20 -14.99
C SER A 449 -9.77 -19.85 -15.71
N GLY A 450 -10.94 -19.52 -16.25
CA GLY A 450 -11.25 -18.24 -16.91
C GLY A 450 -11.95 -17.18 -16.05
N LEU A 451 -12.31 -17.50 -14.81
CA LEU A 451 -13.07 -16.61 -13.89
C LEU A 451 -12.30 -16.20 -12.63
N ALA A 452 -11.08 -16.72 -12.43
CA ALA A 452 -10.38 -16.67 -11.15
C ALA A 452 -9.49 -15.44 -10.91
N GLU A 453 -9.68 -14.35 -11.66
CA GLU A 453 -9.14 -13.01 -11.34
C GLU A 453 -9.70 -11.84 -12.20
N LYS A 454 -10.77 -12.06 -12.97
CA LYS A 454 -11.44 -10.97 -13.73
C LYS A 454 -12.17 -9.94 -12.85
N GLY A 455 -12.09 -10.07 -11.52
CA GLY A 455 -12.59 -9.06 -10.58
C GLY A 455 -11.64 -7.89 -10.32
N TYR A 456 -10.43 -7.92 -10.88
CA TYR A 456 -9.36 -6.95 -10.56
C TYR A 456 -8.72 -6.26 -11.77
N ALA A 457 -9.05 -6.69 -12.99
CA ALA A 457 -8.66 -6.09 -14.27
C ALA A 457 -9.83 -6.32 -15.25
N ASN A 458 -10.44 -5.24 -15.76
CA ASN A 458 -11.59 -5.18 -16.72
C ASN A 458 -12.97 -4.84 -16.14
N GLY A 459 -13.20 -3.54 -15.92
CA GLY A 459 -14.52 -2.92 -15.99
C GLY A 459 -14.83 -2.44 -17.41
N HIS A 460 -15.02 -3.35 -18.37
CA HIS A 460 -15.62 -3.01 -19.66
C HIS A 460 -17.13 -3.23 -19.56
N VAL A 461 -17.89 -2.13 -19.50
CA VAL A 461 -19.33 -2.13 -19.77
C VAL A 461 -19.49 -2.16 -21.29
N ASN A 462 -19.72 -3.33 -21.88
CA ASN A 462 -20.36 -3.40 -23.19
C ASN A 462 -21.86 -3.60 -22.94
N GLY A 463 -22.63 -2.55 -23.22
CA GLY A 463 -24.08 -2.64 -23.34
C GLY A 463 -24.42 -3.45 -24.57
N GLY A 464 -24.83 -4.70 -24.36
CA GLY A 464 -25.47 -5.54 -25.37
C GLY A 464 -26.88 -5.85 -24.92
N VAL A 465 -27.86 -5.28 -25.63
CA VAL A 465 -29.29 -5.55 -25.48
C VAL A 465 -29.55 -7.06 -25.59
N PRO A 466 -30.27 -7.71 -24.66
CA PRO A 466 -30.64 -9.10 -24.82
C PRO A 466 -31.76 -9.23 -25.87
N PRO A 467 -31.72 -10.23 -26.78
CA PRO A 467 -32.80 -10.46 -27.72
C PRO A 467 -34.06 -10.96 -27.00
N PRO A 468 -35.26 -10.68 -27.54
CA PRO A 468 -36.51 -11.00 -26.86
C PRO A 468 -36.75 -12.51 -26.82
N ARG A 469 -37.21 -12.99 -25.65
CA ARG A 469 -37.70 -14.35 -25.45
C ARG A 469 -39.04 -14.51 -26.17
N THR A 470 -39.09 -15.39 -27.17
CA THR A 470 -40.34 -15.88 -27.73
C THR A 470 -41.02 -16.80 -26.71
N HIS A 471 -42.28 -16.47 -26.43
CA HIS A 471 -43.23 -17.31 -25.72
C HIS A 471 -43.65 -18.46 -26.65
N ASP A 472 -43.47 -19.71 -26.21
CA ASP A 472 -44.27 -20.82 -26.71
C ASP A 472 -44.93 -21.48 -25.50
N GLY A 473 -46.26 -21.44 -25.52
CA GLY A 473 -47.14 -21.83 -24.44
C GLY A 473 -47.34 -23.33 -24.34
N GLU A 474 -47.38 -23.81 -23.10
CA GLU A 474 -48.00 -25.08 -22.74
C GLU A 474 -49.51 -25.03 -23.07
N ARG A 475 -49.97 -25.93 -23.94
CA ARG A 475 -51.37 -26.36 -24.01
C ARG A 475 -51.48 -27.79 -23.50
N SER A 476 -52.40 -27.95 -22.56
CA SER A 476 -52.74 -29.19 -21.86
C SER A 476 -53.78 -30.04 -22.61
N GLN A 477 -53.46 -31.35 -22.76
CA GLN A 477 -54.32 -32.56 -22.69
C GLN A 477 -55.38 -32.84 -23.80
N PRO A 478 -56.01 -34.05 -23.93
CA PRO A 478 -55.99 -35.32 -23.14
C PRO A 478 -55.86 -36.65 -24.00
N PRO A 479 -55.99 -37.89 -23.44
CA PRO A 479 -55.62 -39.19 -24.07
C PRO A 479 -56.82 -39.82 -24.84
N PRO A 480 -56.80 -41.04 -25.46
CA PRO A 480 -55.92 -42.21 -25.36
C PRO A 480 -54.88 -42.38 -26.47
#